data_AF-A0A402D3Y3-F1
#
_entry.id   AF-A0A402D3Y3-F1
#
_cell.length_a   1.000
_cell.length_b   1.000
_cell.length_c   1.000
_cell.angle_alpha   90.00
_cell.angle_beta   90.00
_cell.angle_gamma   90.00
#
_symmetry.space_group_name_H-M   'P 1'
#
loop_
_entity.id
_entity.type
_entity.pdbx_description
1 polymer ?
#
loop_
_entity_poly.entity_id
_entity_poly.type
_entity_poly.pdbx_seq_one_letter_code
_entity_poly.pdbx_strand_id
1 'polypeptide(L)'
;MTQMRLPDELQSMDKAARTIIENKSRTYHFSNPKALANVEPRYSEEQLAAARERLKPYTNEDLLGRPQSDQSRLKLNSLGLARDAVACVLLERGLYARLGDVPGGVYALSPKDIADEQRQFAKWRENARQESWRAHTLACHLDGYHALAEKFVLVDSDIGDINLLQYSLCSDMTRRGPALVDGARWYDPIINEKPKYDWNTFLENYHRSGVAAARQAWLSAWKRKSHGSLGFTSFGGSGMENGDDMAIAIKAWRRGGLVGLPRFQYDLRQGREWVGSVYLDTSGRQALAYNAGDPEANASDPNHMLPPQLVPKNRAAQNCLGIFFRPVNGIEDYFVIESRARHSKQ
;
A
#
# COMPACT_ATOMS: atom_id res chain seq x y z
N MET A 1 33.94 -23.61 27.31
CA MET A 1 33.26 -22.42 26.75
C MET A 1 33.97 -22.04 25.48
N THR A 2 33.34 -22.32 24.33
CA THR A 2 33.95 -22.10 23.01
C THR A 2 33.59 -20.69 22.55
N GLN A 3 34.59 -19.80 22.45
CA GLN A 3 34.41 -18.48 21.86
C GLN A 3 34.16 -18.64 20.36
N MET A 4 32.97 -18.26 19.92
CA MET A 4 32.60 -18.25 18.51
C MET A 4 33.28 -17.03 17.85
N ARG A 5 34.29 -17.26 17.01
CA ARG A 5 34.87 -16.22 16.14
C ARG A 5 33.88 -15.92 15.02
N LEU A 6 33.48 -14.66 14.90
CA LEU A 6 32.61 -14.19 13.83
C LEU A 6 33.41 -14.08 12.51
N PRO A 7 32.78 -14.31 11.33
CA PRO A 7 33.43 -14.21 10.01
C PRO A 7 33.92 -12.80 9.67
N ASP A 8 34.95 -12.71 8.81
CA ASP A 8 35.60 -11.44 8.41
C ASP A 8 34.68 -10.43 7.71
N GLU A 9 33.51 -10.85 7.21
CA GLU A 9 32.47 -9.99 6.63
C GLU A 9 31.85 -9.02 7.65
N LEU A 10 32.03 -9.25 8.96
CA LEU A 10 31.63 -8.31 10.03
C LEU A 10 32.64 -7.19 10.28
N GLN A 11 33.81 -7.19 9.64
CA GLN A 11 34.84 -6.15 9.87
C GLN A 11 34.52 -4.83 9.16
N SER A 12 33.69 -4.83 8.12
CA SER A 12 33.20 -3.60 7.47
C SER A 12 31.93 -3.03 8.10
N MET A 13 31.47 -3.58 9.23
CA MET A 13 30.28 -3.08 9.90
C MET A 13 30.53 -1.73 10.57
N ASP A 14 29.72 -0.78 10.11
CA ASP A 14 29.76 0.64 10.36
C ASP A 14 29.71 0.99 11.86
N LYS A 15 30.21 2.16 12.21
CA LYS A 15 30.39 2.67 13.58
C LYS A 15 29.16 2.49 14.48
N ALA A 16 27.94 2.60 13.92
CA ALA A 16 26.70 2.36 14.65
C ALA A 16 26.56 0.90 15.14
N ALA A 17 26.95 -0.08 14.31
CA ALA A 17 26.96 -1.48 14.71
C ALA A 17 28.03 -1.75 15.77
N ARG A 18 29.20 -1.12 15.67
CA ARG A 18 30.23 -1.17 16.74
C ARG A 18 29.71 -0.57 18.05
N THR A 19 29.09 0.61 18.03
CA THR A 19 28.48 1.23 19.22
C THR A 19 27.42 0.34 19.86
N ILE A 20 26.58 -0.33 19.06
CA ILE A 20 25.57 -1.30 19.53
C ILE A 20 26.24 -2.53 20.17
N ILE A 21 27.30 -3.06 19.56
CA ILE A 21 28.05 -4.24 20.03
C ILE A 21 28.90 -3.93 21.27
N GLU A 22 29.50 -2.73 21.34
CA GLU A 22 30.38 -2.28 22.43
C GLU A 22 29.58 -1.88 23.67
N ASN A 23 28.29 -1.57 23.53
CA ASN A 23 27.38 -1.36 24.65
C ASN A 23 26.97 -2.71 25.27
N LYS A 24 27.94 -3.40 25.90
CA LYS A 24 27.80 -4.74 26.50
C LYS A 24 26.73 -4.87 27.58
N SER A 25 26.18 -3.74 28.05
CA SER A 25 25.09 -3.69 29.03
C SER A 25 23.70 -3.90 28.41
N ARG A 26 23.57 -3.92 27.08
CA ARG A 26 22.29 -4.04 26.37
C ARG A 26 22.29 -5.16 25.34
N THR A 27 21.19 -5.89 25.26
CA THR A 27 20.92 -6.89 24.24
C THR A 27 19.87 -6.37 23.28
N TYR A 28 20.19 -6.36 21.98
CA TYR A 28 19.27 -5.93 20.93
C TYR A 28 18.72 -7.16 20.23
N HIS A 29 17.40 -7.23 20.08
CA HIS A 29 16.71 -8.35 19.42
C HIS A 29 16.13 -7.89 18.09
N PHE A 30 16.60 -8.49 17.00
CA PHE A 30 16.03 -8.33 15.67
C PHE A 30 15.18 -9.56 15.34
N SER A 31 13.93 -9.36 14.94
CA SER A 31 13.03 -10.45 14.53
C SER A 31 13.40 -11.04 13.17
N ASN A 32 14.19 -10.33 12.36
CA ASN A 32 14.67 -10.77 11.06
C ASN A 32 16.16 -10.39 10.91
N PRO A 33 17.10 -11.35 10.92
CA PRO A 33 18.53 -11.07 10.76
C PRO A 33 18.87 -10.37 9.43
N LYS A 34 18.09 -10.63 8.37
CA LYS A 34 18.27 -9.95 7.07
C LYS A 34 17.93 -8.47 7.13
N ALA A 35 17.16 -8.03 8.14
CA ALA A 35 16.89 -6.61 8.34
C ALA A 35 18.18 -5.83 8.63
N LEU A 36 19.19 -6.45 9.25
CA LEU A 36 20.49 -5.82 9.53
C LEU A 36 21.20 -5.36 8.24
N ALA A 37 21.06 -6.11 7.15
CA ALA A 37 21.63 -5.74 5.85
C ALA A 37 20.97 -4.47 5.24
N ASN A 38 19.78 -4.10 5.73
CA ASN A 38 19.10 -2.86 5.36
C ASN A 38 19.35 -1.73 6.38
N VAL A 39 20.07 -1.99 7.47
CA VAL A 39 20.49 -0.99 8.47
C VAL A 39 21.89 -0.49 8.13
N GLU A 40 22.08 -0.01 6.90
CA GLU A 40 23.23 0.83 6.60
C GLU A 40 22.91 2.27 7.02
N PRO A 41 23.76 2.91 7.84
CA PRO A 41 23.62 4.33 8.14
C PRO A 41 23.62 5.16 6.85
N ARG A 42 22.51 5.84 6.54
CA ARG A 42 22.39 6.69 5.34
C ARG A 42 22.84 8.12 5.59
N TYR A 43 23.84 8.31 6.44
CA TYR A 43 24.36 9.63 6.79
C TYR A 43 25.88 9.72 6.61
N SER A 44 26.38 10.91 6.29
CA SER A 44 27.81 11.20 6.28
C SER A 44 28.33 11.54 7.69
N GLU A 45 29.64 11.44 7.93
CA GLU A 45 30.23 11.84 9.21
C GLU A 45 30.01 13.33 9.50
N GLU A 46 29.93 14.19 8.47
CA GLU A 46 29.58 15.61 8.63
C GLU A 46 28.14 15.76 9.14
N GLN A 47 27.20 14.99 8.61
CA GLN A 47 25.81 14.99 9.09
C GLN A 47 25.71 14.47 10.53
N LEU A 48 26.51 13.47 10.89
CA LEU A 48 26.59 12.98 12.26
C LEU A 48 27.20 14.02 13.21
N ALA A 49 28.29 14.68 12.82
CA ALA A 49 28.89 15.77 13.59
C ALA A 49 27.93 16.95 13.77
N ALA A 50 27.22 17.34 12.71
CA ALA A 50 26.19 18.36 12.76
C ALA A 50 25.05 17.97 13.72
N ALA A 51 24.62 16.70 13.71
CA ALA A 51 23.62 16.21 14.65
C ALA A 51 24.11 16.27 16.10
N ARG A 52 25.37 15.89 16.38
CA ARG A 52 25.96 16.00 17.74
C ARG A 52 25.98 17.43 18.23
N GLU A 53 26.53 18.36 17.43
CA GLU A 53 26.60 19.78 17.81
C GLU A 53 25.21 20.39 17.99
N ARG A 54 24.24 20.01 17.15
CA ARG A 54 22.86 20.51 17.28
C ARG A 54 22.15 20.00 18.52
N LEU A 55 22.43 18.77 18.95
CA LEU A 55 21.81 18.15 20.13
C LEU A 55 22.55 18.43 21.45
N LYS A 56 23.77 18.96 21.38
CA LYS A 56 24.62 19.32 22.52
C LYS A 56 23.95 20.23 23.56
N PRO A 57 23.11 21.23 23.20
CA PRO A 57 22.48 22.10 24.19
C PRO A 57 21.38 21.42 25.02
N TYR A 58 20.89 20.26 24.59
CA TYR A 58 19.78 19.56 25.24
C TYR A 58 20.31 18.51 26.21
N THR A 59 19.78 18.47 27.43
CA THR A 59 20.00 17.37 28.38
C THR A 59 19.24 16.11 27.96
N ASN A 60 19.52 14.96 28.57
CA ASN A 60 18.75 13.75 28.27
C ASN A 60 17.28 13.92 28.69
N GLU A 61 17.04 14.63 29.78
CA GLU A 61 15.72 15.00 30.28
C GLU A 61 14.97 15.90 29.28
N ASP A 62 15.65 16.87 28.67
CA ASP A 62 15.06 17.72 27.62
C ASP A 62 14.67 16.91 26.39
N LEU A 63 15.54 15.99 25.96
CA LEU A 63 15.31 15.13 24.79
C LEU A 63 14.17 14.15 25.02
N LEU A 64 14.00 13.67 26.25
CA LEU A 64 12.93 12.75 26.61
C LEU A 64 11.54 13.41 26.66
N GLY A 65 11.47 14.75 26.73
CA GLY A 65 10.27 15.59 26.54
C GLY A 65 8.99 15.10 27.25
N ARG A 66 8.51 15.82 28.26
CA ARG A 66 7.33 15.38 29.05
C ARG A 66 6.14 14.99 28.14
N PRO A 67 5.48 13.85 28.44
CA PRO A 67 4.43 13.30 27.60
C PRO A 67 3.14 14.11 27.81
N GLN A 68 2.74 14.91 26.82
CA GLN A 68 1.35 15.38 26.74
C GLN A 68 0.69 15.04 25.41
N SER A 69 1.44 14.74 24.34
CA SER A 69 0.96 14.07 23.12
C SER A 69 2.13 13.69 22.21
N ASP A 70 1.91 12.85 21.18
CA ASP A 70 2.91 12.61 20.11
C ASP A 70 3.34 13.92 19.39
N GLN A 71 2.57 15.00 19.53
CA GLN A 71 2.90 16.34 19.03
C GLN A 71 3.79 17.16 19.99
N SER A 72 3.87 16.79 21.27
CA SER A 72 4.67 17.51 22.28
C SER A 72 6.11 17.02 22.40
N ARG A 73 6.46 15.87 21.78
CA ARG A 73 7.84 15.38 21.72
C ARG A 73 8.61 16.18 20.67
N LEU A 74 9.81 16.63 21.03
CA LEU A 74 10.66 17.43 20.14
C LEU A 74 10.92 16.63 18.85
N LYS A 75 10.39 17.11 17.73
CA LYS A 75 10.57 16.47 16.42
C LYS A 75 11.99 16.76 15.92
N LEU A 76 12.95 15.91 16.25
CA LEU A 76 14.39 16.23 16.09
C LEU A 76 14.83 16.39 14.62
N ASN A 77 14.08 15.86 13.66
CA ASN A 77 14.35 16.03 12.23
C ASN A 77 13.79 17.34 11.63
N SER A 78 12.98 18.12 12.36
CA SER A 78 12.64 19.49 11.95
C SER A 78 13.86 20.43 12.00
N LEU A 79 15.01 19.93 12.45
CA LEU A 79 16.29 20.62 12.50
C LEU A 79 17.11 20.48 11.21
N GLY A 80 16.54 19.89 10.15
CA GLY A 80 17.22 19.72 8.84
C GLY A 80 18.29 18.64 8.82
N LEU A 81 18.27 17.73 9.79
CA LEU A 81 19.28 16.68 9.95
C LEU A 81 18.82 15.35 9.34
N ALA A 82 19.80 14.56 8.86
CA ALA A 82 19.56 13.17 8.48
C ALA A 82 19.00 12.39 9.68
N ARG A 83 17.85 11.73 9.50
CA ARG A 83 17.11 11.04 10.57
C ARG A 83 17.97 9.99 11.27
N ASP A 84 18.71 9.24 10.46
CA ASP A 84 19.56 8.14 10.91
C ASP A 84 20.74 8.68 11.75
N ALA A 85 21.25 9.89 11.45
CA ALA A 85 22.31 10.54 12.22
C ALA A 85 21.81 10.98 13.60
N VAL A 86 20.62 11.59 13.65
CA VAL A 86 19.96 11.96 14.92
C VAL A 86 19.71 10.72 15.76
N ALA A 87 19.19 9.64 15.17
CA ALA A 87 18.96 8.39 15.88
C ALA A 87 20.27 7.81 16.46
N CYS A 88 21.37 7.89 15.71
CA CYS A 88 22.69 7.46 16.18
C CYS A 88 23.15 8.28 17.40
N VAL A 89 23.04 9.61 17.36
CA VAL A 89 23.41 10.47 18.50
C VAL A 89 22.56 10.18 19.74
N LEU A 90 21.27 9.87 19.58
CA LEU A 90 20.43 9.46 20.71
C LEU A 90 20.93 8.15 21.34
N LEU A 91 21.30 7.17 20.50
CA LEU A 91 21.87 5.89 20.95
C LEU A 91 23.22 6.09 21.67
N GLU A 92 24.09 6.97 21.16
CA GLU A 92 25.35 7.35 21.81
C GLU A 92 25.13 7.92 23.22
N ARG A 93 24.02 8.64 23.42
CA ARG A 93 23.61 9.20 24.72
C ARG A 93 22.85 8.22 25.61
N GLY A 94 22.73 6.95 25.20
CA GLY A 94 22.02 5.89 25.93
C GLY A 94 20.49 5.95 25.83
N LEU A 95 19.96 6.82 24.99
CA LEU A 95 18.53 6.98 24.73
C LEU A 95 18.11 6.09 23.56
N TYR A 96 16.84 5.72 23.49
CA TYR A 96 16.31 5.01 22.33
C TYR A 96 15.73 6.00 21.34
N ALA A 97 15.92 5.73 20.05
CA ALA A 97 15.33 6.52 18.97
C ALA A 97 14.09 5.82 18.41
N ARG A 98 12.95 6.51 18.39
CA ARG A 98 11.74 6.09 17.66
C ARG A 98 11.65 6.88 16.36
N LEU A 99 11.46 6.15 15.26
CA LEU A 99 11.13 6.71 13.96
C LEU A 99 9.62 6.64 13.78
N GLY A 100 8.97 7.77 13.52
CA GLY A 100 7.54 7.79 13.18
C GLY A 100 7.34 7.39 11.73
N ASP A 101 6.47 6.40 11.48
CA ASP A 101 6.24 5.85 10.13
C ASP A 101 5.68 6.89 9.15
N VAL A 102 4.67 7.66 9.55
CA VAL A 102 3.97 8.63 8.68
C VAL A 102 4.58 10.04 8.74
N PRO A 103 4.76 10.68 9.92
CA PRO A 103 5.31 12.04 9.97
C PRO A 103 6.84 12.06 9.82
N GLY A 104 7.47 10.89 9.81
CA GLY A 104 8.91 10.74 9.67
C GLY A 104 9.74 11.27 10.83
N GLY A 105 9.14 11.56 11.98
CA GLY A 105 9.81 12.16 13.14
C GLY A 105 10.86 11.25 13.76
N VAL A 106 11.88 11.82 14.40
CA VAL A 106 12.80 11.10 15.31
C VAL A 106 12.53 11.60 16.73
N TYR A 107 12.32 10.68 17.66
CA TYR A 107 12.00 10.97 19.06
C TYR A 107 12.91 10.18 20.01
N ALA A 108 13.28 10.75 21.15
CA ALA A 108 13.96 10.01 22.20
C ALA A 108 12.93 9.32 23.12
N LEU A 109 13.22 8.09 23.55
CA LEU A 109 12.41 7.32 24.49
C LEU A 109 13.26 6.85 25.67
N SER A 110 12.67 6.86 26.87
CA SER A 110 13.26 6.23 28.04
C SER A 110 12.99 4.72 28.03
N PRO A 111 13.75 3.91 28.80
CA PRO A 111 13.45 2.48 28.95
C PRO A 111 12.02 2.20 29.42
N LYS A 112 11.47 3.08 30.29
CA LYS A 112 10.09 2.99 30.75
C LYS A 112 9.10 3.23 29.62
N ASP A 113 9.32 4.26 28.80
CA ASP A 113 8.45 4.58 27.66
C ASP A 113 8.40 3.43 26.66
N ILE A 114 9.52 2.75 26.43
CA ILE A 114 9.57 1.59 25.53
C ILE A 114 8.80 0.42 26.11
N ALA A 115 8.96 0.14 27.41
CA ALA A 115 8.19 -0.91 28.05
C ALA A 115 6.69 -0.62 28.00
N ASP A 116 6.29 0.65 28.17
CA ASP A 116 4.91 1.11 28.02
C ASP A 116 4.41 0.97 26.58
N GLU A 117 5.18 1.44 25.58
CA GLU A 117 4.84 1.31 24.16
C GLU A 117 4.77 -0.16 23.72
N GLN A 118 5.69 -1.02 24.16
CA GLN A 118 5.66 -2.46 23.89
C GLN A 118 4.41 -3.13 24.49
N ARG A 119 4.02 -2.76 25.71
CA ARG A 119 2.77 -3.24 26.32
C ARG A 119 1.55 -2.77 25.53
N GLN A 120 1.50 -1.50 25.17
CA GLN A 120 0.41 -0.95 24.37
C GLN A 120 0.32 -1.62 23.00
N PHE A 121 1.46 -1.84 22.34
CA PHE A 121 1.53 -2.48 21.04
C PHE A 121 1.17 -3.97 21.11
N ALA A 122 1.57 -4.67 22.18
CA ALA A 122 1.13 -6.05 22.41
C ALA A 122 -0.39 -6.11 22.60
N LYS A 123 -0.98 -5.21 23.40
CA LYS A 123 -2.42 -5.09 23.56
C LYS A 123 -3.13 -4.75 22.25
N TRP A 124 -2.58 -3.81 21.48
CA TRP A 124 -3.11 -3.44 20.16
C TRP A 124 -3.09 -4.62 19.19
N ARG A 125 -1.98 -5.38 19.12
CA ARG A 125 -1.89 -6.59 18.29
C ARG A 125 -2.89 -7.66 18.69
N GLU A 126 -3.10 -7.85 19.98
CA GLU A 126 -4.09 -8.79 20.48
C GLU A 126 -5.51 -8.36 20.10
N ASN A 127 -5.84 -7.07 20.27
CA ASN A 127 -7.12 -6.53 19.84
C ASN A 127 -7.31 -6.66 18.32
N ALA A 128 -6.30 -6.31 17.52
CA ALA A 128 -6.35 -6.43 16.06
C ALA A 128 -6.59 -7.90 15.63
N ARG A 129 -5.93 -8.87 16.28
CA ARG A 129 -6.19 -10.29 16.03
C ARG A 129 -7.62 -10.69 16.37
N GLN A 130 -8.17 -10.20 17.47
CA GLN A 130 -9.55 -10.48 17.86
C GLN A 130 -10.53 -9.85 16.86
N GLU A 131 -10.25 -8.65 16.36
CA GLU A 131 -11.05 -7.98 15.32
C GLU A 131 -10.98 -8.71 13.98
N SER A 132 -9.79 -9.08 13.49
CA SER A 132 -9.65 -9.88 12.26
C SER A 132 -10.31 -11.27 12.41
N TRP A 133 -10.21 -11.90 13.58
CA TRP A 133 -10.94 -13.15 13.86
C TRP A 133 -12.45 -12.96 13.83
N ARG A 134 -12.95 -11.87 14.42
CA ARG A 134 -14.38 -11.51 14.38
C ARG A 134 -14.83 -11.23 12.96
N ALA A 135 -14.06 -10.49 12.18
CA ALA A 135 -14.32 -10.19 10.78
C ALA A 135 -14.38 -11.46 9.93
N HIS A 136 -13.39 -12.35 10.09
CA HIS A 136 -13.35 -13.64 9.42
C HIS A 136 -14.55 -14.51 9.80
N THR A 137 -14.89 -14.57 11.08
CA THR A 137 -16.07 -15.32 11.56
C THR A 137 -17.34 -14.75 10.93
N LEU A 138 -17.51 -13.43 10.93
CA LEU A 138 -18.66 -12.76 10.32
C LEU A 138 -18.76 -13.08 8.83
N ALA A 139 -17.66 -12.96 8.09
CA ALA A 139 -17.54 -13.33 6.68
C ALA A 139 -17.98 -14.79 6.43
N CYS A 140 -17.53 -15.75 7.23
CA CYS A 140 -17.89 -17.16 7.07
C CYS A 140 -19.38 -17.46 7.31
N HIS A 141 -20.09 -16.61 8.06
CA HIS A 141 -21.51 -16.79 8.40
C HIS A 141 -22.47 -16.05 7.46
N LEU A 142 -21.97 -15.28 6.49
CA LEU A 142 -22.82 -14.64 5.49
C LEU A 142 -23.36 -15.66 4.49
N ASP A 143 -24.61 -15.44 4.06
CA ASP A 143 -25.25 -16.27 3.04
C ASP A 143 -24.43 -16.28 1.74
N GLY A 144 -24.32 -17.46 1.13
CA GLY A 144 -23.51 -17.67 -0.07
C GLY A 144 -22.02 -17.97 0.18
N TYR A 145 -21.56 -18.05 1.43
CA TYR A 145 -20.13 -18.32 1.74
C TYR A 145 -19.62 -19.63 1.12
N HIS A 146 -20.42 -20.69 1.09
CA HIS A 146 -20.02 -21.95 0.45
C HIS A 146 -19.75 -21.76 -1.06
N ALA A 147 -20.63 -21.05 -1.78
CA ALA A 147 -20.45 -20.75 -3.20
C ALA A 147 -19.24 -19.82 -3.44
N LEU A 148 -18.97 -18.90 -2.50
CA LEU A 148 -17.75 -18.10 -2.50
C LEU A 148 -16.52 -19.01 -2.34
N ALA A 149 -16.50 -19.88 -1.33
CA ALA A 149 -15.35 -20.72 -0.98
C ALA A 149 -14.97 -21.73 -2.07
N GLU A 150 -15.94 -22.17 -2.89
CA GLU A 150 -15.67 -22.95 -4.11
C GLU A 150 -14.86 -22.15 -5.15
N LYS A 151 -15.02 -20.83 -5.19
CA LYS A 151 -14.42 -19.94 -6.17
C LYS A 151 -13.23 -19.16 -5.63
N PHE A 152 -13.15 -18.93 -4.33
CA PHE A 152 -12.16 -18.04 -3.73
C PHE A 152 -11.51 -18.65 -2.49
N VAL A 153 -10.31 -18.18 -2.22
CA VAL A 153 -9.66 -18.26 -0.92
C VAL A 153 -9.81 -16.89 -0.28
N LEU A 154 -10.47 -16.82 0.86
CA LEU A 154 -10.49 -15.63 1.70
C LEU A 154 -9.10 -15.49 2.34
N VAL A 155 -8.37 -14.44 1.96
CA VAL A 155 -6.98 -14.19 2.36
C VAL A 155 -6.95 -13.43 3.68
N ASP A 156 -7.75 -12.38 3.77
CA ASP A 156 -7.81 -11.52 4.94
C ASP A 156 -9.22 -10.96 5.13
N SER A 157 -9.55 -10.60 6.36
CA SER A 157 -10.81 -9.97 6.69
C SER A 157 -10.65 -9.05 7.89
N ASP A 158 -11.14 -7.83 7.75
CA ASP A 158 -11.09 -6.80 8.78
C ASP A 158 -12.45 -6.12 8.94
N ILE A 159 -12.69 -5.53 10.11
CA ILE A 159 -13.84 -4.67 10.37
C ILE A 159 -13.35 -3.33 10.89
N GLY A 160 -13.91 -2.24 10.40
CA GLY A 160 -13.50 -0.91 10.83
C GLY A 160 -13.81 0.18 9.82
N ASP A 161 -13.41 1.40 10.16
CA ASP A 161 -13.35 2.50 9.20
C ASP A 161 -12.12 2.29 8.32
N ILE A 162 -12.32 1.78 7.10
CA ILE A 162 -11.24 1.34 6.21
C ILE A 162 -11.27 2.21 4.95
N ASN A 163 -10.15 2.85 4.60
CA ASN A 163 -10.01 3.71 3.42
C ASN A 163 -11.09 4.81 3.34
N LEU A 164 -11.35 5.49 4.46
CA LEU A 164 -12.37 6.54 4.59
C LEU A 164 -13.82 6.07 4.36
N LEU A 165 -14.03 4.77 4.18
CA LEU A 165 -15.37 4.19 4.20
C LEU A 165 -15.85 4.10 5.64
N GLN A 166 -17.15 4.32 5.81
CA GLN A 166 -17.83 4.05 7.07
C GLN A 166 -17.61 2.58 7.48
N TYR A 167 -17.52 2.33 8.79
CA TYR A 167 -17.46 1.02 9.43
C TYR A 167 -17.99 -0.14 8.56
N SER A 168 -17.06 -0.92 7.99
CA SER A 168 -17.34 -1.94 6.98
C SER A 168 -16.61 -3.24 7.29
N LEU A 169 -17.18 -4.36 6.83
CA LEU A 169 -16.45 -5.61 6.65
C LEU A 169 -15.63 -5.51 5.37
N CYS A 170 -14.31 -5.50 5.48
CA CYS A 170 -13.40 -5.63 4.36
C CYS A 170 -12.97 -7.10 4.22
N SER A 171 -12.99 -7.63 2.99
CA SER A 171 -12.57 -8.99 2.70
C SER A 171 -11.68 -9.01 1.46
N ASP A 172 -10.44 -9.43 1.65
CA ASP A 172 -9.48 -9.68 0.57
C ASP A 172 -9.51 -11.15 0.17
N MET A 173 -9.61 -11.42 -1.12
CA MET A 173 -9.78 -12.77 -1.63
C MET A 173 -9.01 -13.02 -2.92
N THR A 174 -8.57 -14.26 -3.10
CA THR A 174 -7.88 -14.74 -4.31
C THR A 174 -8.72 -15.81 -4.99
N ARG A 175 -8.87 -15.72 -6.31
CA ARG A 175 -9.64 -16.68 -7.12
C ARG A 175 -8.92 -18.03 -7.14
N ARG A 176 -9.68 -19.10 -6.94
CA ARG A 176 -9.26 -20.48 -7.18
C ARG A 176 -9.20 -20.77 -8.67
N GLY A 177 -7.99 -20.95 -9.19
CA GLY A 177 -7.75 -21.31 -10.58
C GLY A 177 -7.74 -20.11 -11.54
N PRO A 178 -7.42 -20.36 -12.82
CA PRO A 178 -7.24 -19.29 -13.81
C PRO A 178 -8.54 -18.53 -14.08
N ALA A 179 -8.47 -17.20 -14.03
CA ALA A 179 -9.54 -16.30 -14.45
C ALA A 179 -8.93 -15.04 -15.07
N LEU A 180 -9.72 -14.15 -15.67
CA LEU A 180 -9.21 -12.83 -16.07
C LEU A 180 -8.96 -11.95 -14.83
N VAL A 181 -9.94 -11.90 -13.94
CA VAL A 181 -9.88 -11.26 -12.63
C VAL A 181 -9.39 -12.30 -11.61
N ASP A 182 -8.26 -12.05 -10.96
CA ASP A 182 -7.53 -13.02 -10.12
C ASP A 182 -7.85 -12.91 -8.64
N GLY A 183 -8.34 -11.76 -8.22
CA GLY A 183 -8.64 -11.48 -6.83
C GLY A 183 -9.75 -10.48 -6.73
N ALA A 184 -10.23 -10.29 -5.52
CA ALA A 184 -11.15 -9.22 -5.23
C ALA A 184 -10.93 -8.67 -3.83
N ARG A 185 -11.35 -7.43 -3.65
CA ARG A 185 -11.53 -6.78 -2.37
C ARG A 185 -12.97 -6.34 -2.28
N TRP A 186 -13.64 -6.71 -1.21
CA TRP A 186 -15.03 -6.32 -0.98
C TRP A 186 -15.16 -5.56 0.33
N TYR A 187 -15.80 -4.39 0.26
CA TYR A 187 -16.18 -3.59 1.41
C TYR A 187 -17.69 -3.65 1.57
N ASP A 188 -18.20 -4.31 2.60
CA ASP A 188 -19.62 -4.35 2.91
C ASP A 188 -19.92 -3.47 4.14
N PRO A 189 -20.72 -2.40 4.01
CA PRO A 189 -21.03 -1.53 5.14
C PRO A 189 -21.74 -2.30 6.25
N ILE A 190 -21.31 -2.08 7.49
CA ILE A 190 -21.93 -2.66 8.67
C ILE A 190 -23.00 -1.68 9.19
N ILE A 191 -24.26 -2.11 9.14
CA ILE A 191 -25.41 -1.35 9.62
C ILE A 191 -26.07 -2.15 10.74
N ASN A 192 -26.24 -1.53 11.92
CA ASN A 192 -26.78 -2.20 13.11
C ASN A 192 -26.02 -3.51 13.43
N GLU A 193 -24.69 -3.40 13.47
CA GLU A 193 -23.76 -4.50 13.80
C GLU A 193 -23.73 -5.68 12.82
N LYS A 194 -24.38 -5.56 11.66
CA LYS A 194 -24.39 -6.60 10.62
C LYS A 194 -23.96 -6.05 9.26
N PRO A 195 -23.22 -6.83 8.45
CA PRO A 195 -22.99 -6.50 7.05
C PRO A 195 -24.33 -6.33 6.34
N LYS A 196 -24.42 -5.33 5.46
CA LYS A 196 -25.65 -4.99 4.77
C LYS A 196 -25.99 -5.99 3.68
N TYR A 197 -24.98 -6.59 3.07
CA TYR A 197 -25.12 -7.50 1.94
C TYR A 197 -24.55 -8.89 2.28
N ASP A 198 -24.60 -9.79 1.31
CA ASP A 198 -24.16 -11.18 1.46
C ASP A 198 -23.20 -11.57 0.31
N TRP A 199 -22.68 -12.80 0.36
CA TRP A 199 -21.78 -13.27 -0.68
C TRP A 199 -22.47 -13.50 -2.02
N ASN A 200 -23.78 -13.75 -2.05
CA ASN A 200 -24.51 -13.88 -3.30
C ASN A 200 -24.51 -12.54 -4.07
N THR A 201 -24.75 -11.45 -3.34
CA THR A 201 -24.68 -10.09 -3.86
C THR A 201 -23.28 -9.78 -4.41
N PHE A 202 -22.24 -10.09 -3.64
CA PHE A 202 -20.86 -9.95 -4.11
C PHE A 202 -20.57 -10.79 -5.37
N LEU A 203 -20.96 -12.07 -5.39
CA LEU A 203 -20.69 -12.99 -6.50
C LEU A 203 -21.41 -12.57 -7.78
N GLU A 204 -22.64 -12.05 -7.68
CA GLU A 204 -23.35 -11.46 -8.82
C GLU A 204 -22.57 -10.27 -9.38
N ASN A 205 -22.14 -9.37 -8.50
CA ASN A 205 -21.40 -8.18 -8.90
C ASN A 205 -20.03 -8.53 -9.52
N TYR A 206 -19.30 -9.47 -8.92
CA TYR A 206 -18.07 -10.03 -9.48
C TYR A 206 -18.28 -10.66 -10.86
N HIS A 207 -19.39 -11.38 -11.05
CA HIS A 207 -19.70 -11.95 -12.36
C HIS A 207 -19.92 -10.86 -13.41
N ARG A 208 -20.73 -9.85 -13.09
CA ARG A 208 -21.00 -8.71 -13.97
C ARG A 208 -19.74 -7.92 -14.31
N SER A 209 -18.87 -7.71 -13.32
CA SER A 209 -17.58 -7.05 -13.52
C SER A 209 -16.70 -7.89 -14.45
N GLY A 210 -16.60 -9.20 -14.22
CA GLY A 210 -15.89 -10.13 -15.11
C GLY A 210 -16.34 -10.08 -16.57
N VAL A 211 -17.66 -9.97 -16.82
CA VAL A 211 -18.21 -9.78 -18.19
C VAL A 211 -17.76 -8.44 -18.79
N ALA A 212 -17.76 -7.36 -18.02
CA ALA A 212 -17.28 -6.05 -18.48
C ALA A 212 -15.76 -6.06 -18.77
N ALA A 213 -14.96 -6.67 -17.89
CA ALA A 213 -13.51 -6.82 -18.10
C ALA A 213 -13.19 -7.67 -19.33
N ALA A 214 -13.94 -8.75 -19.58
CA ALA A 214 -13.74 -9.62 -20.72
C ALA A 214 -13.96 -8.92 -22.08
N ARG A 215 -14.77 -7.85 -22.11
CA ARG A 215 -14.96 -7.00 -23.31
C ARG A 215 -13.75 -6.12 -23.61
N GLN A 216 -12.88 -5.91 -22.63
CA GLN A 216 -11.64 -5.16 -22.76
C GLN A 216 -10.49 -6.12 -23.08
N ALA A 217 -10.36 -6.52 -24.34
CA ALA A 217 -9.36 -7.50 -24.80
C ALA A 217 -7.93 -7.17 -24.36
N TRP A 218 -7.63 -5.88 -24.18
CA TRP A 218 -6.33 -5.40 -23.72
C TRP A 218 -6.01 -5.76 -22.26
N LEU A 219 -7.00 -5.93 -21.37
CA LEU A 219 -6.77 -6.40 -20.00
C LEU A 219 -6.18 -7.81 -20.00
N SER A 220 -6.76 -8.70 -20.83
CA SER A 220 -6.23 -10.05 -21.03
C SER A 220 -4.81 -10.03 -21.63
N ALA A 221 -4.57 -9.16 -22.60
CA ALA A 221 -3.25 -9.02 -23.23
C ALA A 221 -2.20 -8.46 -22.26
N TRP A 222 -2.55 -7.44 -21.49
CA TRP A 222 -1.72 -6.85 -20.45
C TRP A 222 -1.30 -7.91 -19.45
N LYS A 223 -2.27 -8.61 -18.86
CA LYS A 223 -2.03 -9.64 -17.84
C LYS A 223 -1.05 -10.71 -18.31
N ARG A 224 -1.23 -11.24 -19.52
CA ARG A 224 -0.32 -12.24 -20.10
C ARG A 224 1.11 -11.72 -20.28
N LYS A 225 1.25 -10.44 -20.65
CA LYS A 225 2.54 -9.84 -20.99
C LYS A 225 3.31 -9.37 -19.76
N SER A 226 2.61 -8.78 -18.78
CA SER A 226 3.21 -8.23 -17.57
C SER A 226 3.43 -9.26 -16.47
N HIS A 227 2.91 -10.48 -16.66
CA HIS A 227 2.71 -11.46 -15.57
C HIS A 227 1.98 -10.84 -14.37
N GLY A 228 1.13 -9.85 -14.63
CA GLY A 228 0.38 -9.13 -13.62
C GLY A 228 -0.87 -9.88 -13.17
N SER A 229 -1.55 -9.31 -12.19
CA SER A 229 -2.86 -9.76 -11.73
C SER A 229 -3.86 -8.62 -11.76
N LEU A 230 -5.13 -8.97 -11.98
CA LEU A 230 -6.24 -8.02 -11.99
C LEU A 230 -7.12 -8.28 -10.76
N GLY A 231 -7.13 -7.38 -9.78
CA GLY A 231 -8.01 -7.45 -8.62
C GLY A 231 -9.28 -6.63 -8.83
N PHE A 232 -10.45 -7.16 -8.51
CA PHE A 232 -11.70 -6.40 -8.55
C PHE A 232 -12.01 -5.77 -7.20
N THR A 233 -12.22 -4.47 -7.15
CA THR A 233 -12.58 -3.77 -5.91
C THR A 233 -14.05 -3.39 -5.95
N SER A 234 -14.80 -3.85 -4.94
CA SER A 234 -16.25 -3.68 -4.83
C SER A 234 -16.64 -3.04 -3.51
N PHE A 235 -17.59 -2.11 -3.58
CA PHE A 235 -18.18 -1.45 -2.41
C PHE A 235 -19.68 -1.76 -2.37
N GLY A 236 -20.12 -2.37 -1.27
CA GLY A 236 -21.47 -2.87 -1.07
C GLY A 236 -21.94 -3.80 -2.21
N GLY A 237 -23.24 -3.72 -2.54
CA GLY A 237 -23.86 -4.46 -3.63
C GLY A 237 -23.88 -3.75 -4.99
N SER A 238 -23.58 -2.44 -5.04
CA SER A 238 -23.60 -1.66 -6.30
C SER A 238 -22.26 -1.63 -7.05
N GLY A 239 -21.20 -2.16 -6.43
CA GLY A 239 -19.86 -2.25 -7.01
C GLY A 239 -18.99 -1.03 -6.80
N MET A 240 -19.57 0.16 -6.63
CA MET A 240 -18.82 1.34 -6.18
C MET A 240 -19.63 2.23 -5.24
N GLU A 241 -18.91 2.89 -4.34
CA GLU A 241 -19.39 3.89 -3.38
C GLU A 241 -18.70 5.24 -3.65
N ASN A 242 -19.33 6.33 -3.19
CA ASN A 242 -18.79 7.69 -3.31
C ASN A 242 -17.69 7.93 -2.27
N GLY A 243 -16.52 7.32 -2.46
CA GLY A 243 -15.28 7.74 -1.78
C GLY A 243 -14.59 8.90 -2.51
N ASP A 244 -13.60 9.52 -1.87
CA ASP A 244 -12.83 10.64 -2.46
C ASP A 244 -12.13 10.24 -3.76
N ASP A 245 -11.50 9.06 -3.79
CA ASP A 245 -10.85 8.52 -5.00
C ASP A 245 -11.85 8.35 -6.15
N MET A 246 -13.07 7.90 -5.82
CA MET A 246 -14.14 7.73 -6.80
C MET A 246 -14.69 9.08 -7.27
N ALA A 247 -14.76 10.10 -6.41
CA ALA A 247 -15.12 11.45 -6.82
C ALA A 247 -14.13 12.01 -7.85
N ILE A 248 -12.82 11.75 -7.65
CA ILE A 248 -11.76 12.10 -8.61
C ILE A 248 -11.95 11.30 -9.90
N ALA A 249 -12.16 9.98 -9.82
CA ALA A 249 -12.37 9.12 -10.98
C ALA A 249 -13.61 9.52 -11.80
N ILE A 250 -14.74 9.86 -11.16
CA ILE A 250 -15.96 10.35 -11.82
C ILE A 250 -15.69 11.69 -12.54
N LYS A 251 -14.94 12.60 -11.91
CA LYS A 251 -14.56 13.88 -12.52
C LYS A 251 -13.70 13.64 -13.76
N ALA A 252 -12.72 12.74 -13.68
CA ALA A 252 -11.90 12.33 -14.80
C ALA A 252 -12.69 11.63 -15.90
N TRP A 253 -13.63 10.76 -15.54
CA TRP A 253 -14.54 10.09 -16.46
C TRP A 253 -15.34 11.09 -17.31
N ARG A 254 -15.98 12.07 -16.65
CA ARG A 254 -16.78 13.12 -17.29
C ARG A 254 -15.93 14.03 -18.18
N ARG A 255 -14.76 14.47 -17.69
CA ARG A 255 -13.82 15.30 -18.49
C ARG A 255 -13.24 14.51 -19.67
N GLY A 256 -13.09 13.21 -19.51
CA GLY A 256 -12.75 12.27 -20.58
C GLY A 256 -13.85 12.10 -21.62
N GLY A 257 -15.03 12.71 -21.46
CA GLY A 257 -16.15 12.56 -22.41
C GLY A 257 -16.74 11.15 -22.43
N LEU A 258 -16.51 10.37 -21.38
CA LEU A 258 -17.09 9.04 -21.23
C LEU A 258 -18.56 9.16 -20.80
N VAL A 259 -19.39 8.23 -21.25
CA VAL A 259 -20.84 8.25 -21.07
C VAL A 259 -21.20 7.49 -19.79
N GLY A 260 -22.20 7.99 -19.05
CA GLY A 260 -22.64 7.37 -17.81
C GLY A 260 -21.63 7.56 -16.67
N LEU A 261 -21.51 6.55 -15.82
CA LEU A 261 -20.60 6.53 -14.67
C LEU A 261 -19.79 5.24 -14.68
N PRO A 262 -18.55 5.27 -14.19
CA PRO A 262 -17.84 4.03 -13.93
C PRO A 262 -18.59 3.24 -12.85
N ARG A 263 -18.55 1.91 -12.96
CA ARG A 263 -19.26 0.96 -12.08
C ARG A 263 -18.37 -0.13 -11.51
N PHE A 264 -17.24 -0.40 -12.14
CA PHE A 264 -16.28 -1.40 -11.67
C PHE A 264 -14.91 -0.76 -11.57
N GLN A 265 -14.21 -1.01 -10.46
CA GLN A 265 -12.81 -0.66 -10.28
C GLN A 265 -11.98 -1.95 -10.28
N TYR A 266 -10.84 -1.89 -10.95
CA TYR A 266 -9.83 -2.95 -10.92
C TYR A 266 -8.49 -2.39 -10.53
N ASP A 267 -7.78 -3.13 -9.71
CA ASP A 267 -6.41 -2.84 -9.34
C ASP A 267 -5.48 -3.72 -10.18
N LEU A 268 -4.58 -3.07 -10.90
CA LEU A 268 -3.50 -3.70 -11.65
C LEU A 268 -2.34 -3.91 -10.70
N ARG A 269 -1.85 -5.15 -10.60
CA ARG A 269 -0.70 -5.49 -9.75
C ARG A 269 0.37 -6.26 -10.53
N GLN A 270 1.62 -6.05 -10.16
CA GLN A 270 2.76 -6.88 -10.56
C GLN A 270 3.35 -7.53 -9.31
N GLY A 271 3.12 -8.84 -9.16
CA GLY A 271 3.37 -9.50 -7.88
C GLY A 271 2.50 -8.89 -6.78
N ARG A 272 3.14 -8.32 -5.75
CA ARG A 272 2.43 -7.63 -4.64
C ARG A 272 2.26 -6.14 -4.86
N GLU A 273 3.00 -5.56 -5.79
CA GLU A 273 3.00 -4.12 -6.03
C GLU A 273 1.78 -3.71 -6.82
N TRP A 274 1.12 -2.65 -6.38
CA TRP A 274 0.07 -2.00 -7.12
C TRP A 274 0.70 -1.04 -8.14
N VAL A 275 0.22 -1.09 -9.38
CA VAL A 275 0.79 -0.32 -10.51
C VAL A 275 -0.23 0.58 -11.20
N GLY A 276 -1.45 0.66 -10.67
CA GLY A 276 -2.52 1.53 -11.17
C GLY A 276 -3.89 0.89 -11.07
N SER A 277 -4.91 1.66 -11.43
CA SER A 277 -6.31 1.22 -11.37
C SER A 277 -7.03 1.49 -12.69
N VAL A 278 -8.04 0.66 -12.98
CA VAL A 278 -8.87 0.75 -14.18
C VAL A 278 -10.32 0.82 -13.75
N TYR A 279 -11.04 1.79 -14.30
CA TYR A 279 -12.46 1.96 -14.09
C TYR A 279 -13.21 1.60 -15.37
N LEU A 280 -14.25 0.78 -15.25
CA LEU A 280 -15.11 0.38 -16.36
C LEU A 280 -16.58 0.74 -16.07
N ASP A 281 -17.35 1.01 -17.12
CA ASP A 281 -18.81 1.12 -17.02
C ASP A 281 -19.50 -0.25 -17.04
N THR A 282 -20.82 -0.29 -16.85
CA THR A 282 -21.59 -1.54 -16.93
C THR A 282 -21.53 -2.21 -18.29
N SER A 283 -21.37 -1.45 -19.37
CA SER A 283 -21.25 -2.04 -20.71
C SER A 283 -19.85 -2.62 -20.96
N GLY A 284 -18.85 -2.26 -20.14
CA GLY A 284 -17.46 -2.61 -20.37
C GLY A 284 -16.97 -2.19 -21.74
N ARG A 285 -17.51 -1.10 -22.31
CA ARG A 285 -17.07 -0.53 -23.60
C ARG A 285 -16.14 0.65 -23.39
N GLN A 286 -16.27 1.32 -22.26
CA GLN A 286 -15.50 2.49 -21.89
C GLN A 286 -14.60 2.15 -20.72
N ALA A 287 -13.37 2.64 -20.77
CA ALA A 287 -12.38 2.42 -19.74
C ALA A 287 -11.64 3.72 -19.46
N LEU A 288 -11.41 3.97 -18.17
CA LEU A 288 -10.55 5.03 -17.67
C LEU A 288 -9.45 4.36 -16.86
N ALA A 289 -8.20 4.63 -17.19
CA ALA A 289 -7.06 4.16 -16.40
C ALA A 289 -6.46 5.31 -15.60
N TYR A 290 -6.05 4.99 -14.39
CA TYR A 290 -5.32 5.84 -13.47
C TYR A 290 -3.97 5.19 -13.16
N ASN A 291 -2.89 5.96 -13.29
CA ASN A 291 -1.55 5.53 -12.90
C ASN A 291 -1.13 6.22 -11.60
N ALA A 292 -0.45 5.51 -10.71
CA ALA A 292 0.34 6.13 -9.66
C ALA A 292 1.81 5.96 -9.97
N GLY A 293 2.28 6.71 -10.98
CA GLY A 293 3.69 7.00 -11.04
C GLY A 293 3.92 8.26 -10.21
N ASP A 294 4.71 8.17 -9.15
CA ASP A 294 5.17 9.32 -8.36
C ASP A 294 5.82 10.37 -9.30
N PRO A 295 5.27 11.59 -9.42
CA PRO A 295 5.81 12.61 -10.31
C PRO A 295 7.27 12.98 -10.00
N GLU A 296 7.77 12.76 -8.78
CA GLU A 296 9.17 13.05 -8.40
C GLU A 296 10.13 11.88 -8.68
N ALA A 297 9.71 10.62 -8.51
CA ALA A 297 10.49 9.46 -8.94
C ALA A 297 10.68 9.42 -10.48
N ASN A 298 9.76 10.06 -11.22
CA ASN A 298 9.72 10.10 -12.68
C ASN A 298 10.76 11.02 -13.35
N ALA A 299 11.51 11.85 -12.60
CA ALA A 299 12.51 12.75 -13.18
C ALA A 299 13.88 12.09 -13.42
N SER A 300 14.13 10.89 -12.84
CA SER A 300 15.45 10.25 -12.84
C SER A 300 15.52 8.89 -13.55
N ASP A 301 14.39 8.25 -13.88
CA ASP A 301 14.35 7.04 -14.71
C ASP A 301 13.17 7.05 -15.71
N PRO A 302 13.42 7.26 -17.02
CA PRO A 302 12.39 7.27 -18.06
C PRO A 302 11.76 5.89 -18.33
N ASN A 303 12.10 4.85 -17.56
CA ASN A 303 11.54 3.50 -17.69
C ASN A 303 10.46 3.15 -16.65
N HIS A 304 10.14 4.04 -15.71
CA HIS A 304 9.18 3.78 -14.61
C HIS A 304 7.78 4.37 -14.78
N MET A 305 7.37 4.70 -16.01
CA MET A 305 5.94 4.73 -16.32
C MET A 305 5.40 3.30 -16.43
N LEU A 306 4.07 3.11 -16.44
CA LEU A 306 3.41 1.88 -16.93
C LEU A 306 4.33 1.22 -17.96
N PRO A 307 4.68 -0.08 -17.84
CA PRO A 307 5.73 -0.67 -18.65
C PRO A 307 5.50 -0.21 -20.09
N PRO A 308 6.52 0.27 -20.84
CA PRO A 308 6.41 0.93 -22.17
C PRO A 308 5.68 0.13 -23.28
N GLN A 309 5.07 -0.95 -22.85
CA GLN A 309 4.22 -1.93 -23.45
C GLN A 309 2.71 -1.60 -23.40
N LEU A 310 2.22 -0.76 -22.47
CA LEU A 310 0.79 -0.38 -22.41
C LEU A 310 0.46 0.88 -23.22
N VAL A 311 1.35 1.86 -23.26
CA VAL A 311 1.29 2.98 -24.21
C VAL A 311 2.29 2.66 -25.31
N PRO A 312 1.86 2.14 -26.48
CA PRO A 312 2.81 1.80 -27.52
C PRO A 312 3.50 3.10 -27.96
N LYS A 313 4.84 3.16 -27.80
CA LYS A 313 5.67 4.28 -28.27
C LYS A 313 5.55 4.52 -29.79
N ASN A 314 4.94 3.58 -30.52
CA ASN A 314 4.70 3.65 -31.94
C ASN A 314 3.19 3.71 -32.25
N ARG A 315 2.74 4.78 -32.93
CA ARG A 315 1.37 4.93 -33.47
C ARG A 315 0.91 3.69 -34.26
N ALA A 316 1.82 2.96 -34.91
CA ALA A 316 1.49 1.75 -35.66
C ALA A 316 1.02 0.59 -34.77
N ALA A 317 1.56 0.44 -33.56
CA ALA A 317 1.16 -0.61 -32.62
C ALA A 317 -0.16 -0.29 -31.91
N GLN A 318 -0.44 0.99 -31.64
CA GLN A 318 -1.77 1.46 -31.21
C GLN A 318 -2.84 1.10 -32.27
N ASN A 319 -2.51 1.26 -33.55
CA ASN A 319 -3.41 0.95 -34.66
C ASN A 319 -3.70 -0.56 -34.81
N CYS A 320 -2.79 -1.46 -34.41
CA CYS A 320 -3.00 -2.90 -34.52
C CYS A 320 -3.98 -3.46 -33.48
N LEU A 321 -4.04 -2.87 -32.29
CA LEU A 321 -4.99 -3.25 -31.23
C LEU A 321 -6.24 -2.35 -31.19
N GLY A 322 -6.24 -1.22 -31.89
CA GLY A 322 -7.33 -0.25 -31.90
C GLY A 322 -7.52 0.45 -30.55
N ILE A 323 -6.47 0.50 -29.72
CA ILE A 323 -6.49 1.08 -28.38
C ILE A 323 -5.82 2.46 -28.42
N PHE A 324 -6.58 3.49 -28.07
CA PHE A 324 -6.08 4.86 -27.98
C PHE A 324 -6.09 5.32 -26.53
N PHE A 325 -4.95 5.82 -26.07
CA PHE A 325 -4.83 6.51 -24.79
C PHE A 325 -4.94 8.00 -25.05
N ARG A 326 -5.98 8.62 -24.50
CA ARG A 326 -6.14 10.08 -24.54
C ARG A 326 -5.99 10.62 -23.13
N PRO A 327 -5.02 11.52 -22.87
CA PRO A 327 -4.92 12.14 -21.55
C PRO A 327 -6.20 12.93 -21.24
N VAL A 328 -6.60 12.95 -19.98
CA VAL A 328 -7.74 13.75 -19.53
C VAL A 328 -7.26 15.16 -19.23
N ASN A 329 -7.66 16.14 -20.06
CA ASN A 329 -7.22 17.52 -19.90
C ASN A 329 -7.53 18.06 -18.48
N GLY A 330 -6.49 18.56 -17.81
CA GLY A 330 -6.59 19.17 -16.48
C GLY A 330 -6.75 18.19 -15.31
N ILE A 331 -6.48 16.90 -15.51
CA ILE A 331 -6.30 15.92 -14.42
C ILE A 331 -5.09 15.04 -14.80
N GLU A 332 -3.99 15.24 -14.08
CA GLU A 332 -2.76 14.47 -14.28
C GLU A 332 -3.01 12.97 -14.01
N ASP A 333 -2.25 12.11 -14.69
CA ASP A 333 -2.23 10.64 -14.53
C ASP A 333 -3.48 9.85 -14.95
N TYR A 334 -4.51 10.50 -15.50
CA TYR A 334 -5.69 9.83 -16.05
C TYR A 334 -5.67 9.74 -17.57
N PHE A 335 -6.00 8.54 -18.08
CA PHE A 335 -6.09 8.26 -19.51
C PHE A 335 -7.42 7.60 -19.85
N VAL A 336 -8.10 8.15 -20.86
CA VAL A 336 -9.22 7.47 -21.51
C VAL A 336 -8.66 6.40 -22.44
N ILE A 337 -9.19 5.19 -22.33
CA ILE A 337 -8.86 4.07 -23.21
C ILE A 337 -10.04 3.85 -24.16
N GLU A 338 -9.87 4.19 -25.44
CA GLU A 338 -10.85 3.89 -26.48
C GLU A 338 -10.46 2.61 -27.22
N SER A 339 -11.32 1.60 -27.19
CA SER A 339 -11.18 0.41 -28.04
C SER A 339 -12.10 0.54 -29.26
N ARG A 340 -11.53 0.73 -30.45
CA ARG A 340 -12.29 0.73 -31.71
C ARG A 340 -12.28 -0.66 -32.32
N ALA A 341 -13.43 -1.33 -32.32
CA ALA A 341 -13.62 -2.55 -33.10
C ALA A 341 -13.48 -2.20 -34.60
N ARG A 342 -12.41 -2.66 -35.25
CA ARG A 342 -12.30 -2.57 -36.72
C ARG A 342 -13.45 -3.37 -37.32
N HIS A 343 -14.46 -2.69 -37.82
CA HIS A 343 -15.37 -3.30 -38.79
C HIS A 343 -14.56 -3.37 -40.09
N SER A 344 -13.91 -4.50 -40.35
CA SER A 344 -13.39 -4.77 -41.68
C SER A 344 -14.60 -4.85 -42.61
N LYS A 345 -14.87 -3.77 -43.35
CA LYS A 345 -15.64 -3.90 -44.58
C LYS A 345 -14.77 -4.78 -45.50
N GLN A 346 -15.20 -6.03 -45.70
CA GLN A 346 -14.68 -6.86 -46.79
C GLN A 346 -15.10 -6.25 -48.12
#